data_AF-A0A9E8SFG2-F1
#
_entry.id   AF-A0A9E8SFG2-F1
#
_cell.length_a   1.000
_cell.length_b   1.000
_cell.length_c   1.000
_cell.angle_alpha   90.00
_cell.angle_beta   90.00
_cell.angle_gamma   90.00
#
_symmetry.space_group_name_H-M   'P 1'
#
loop_
_entity.id
_entity.type
_entity.pdbx_description
1 polymer ?
#
loop_
_entity_poly.entity_id
_entity_poly.type
_entity_poly.pdbx_seq_one_letter_code
_entity_poly.pdbx_strand_id
1 'polypeptide(L)' 'MAVKHTPTAIVHKGQKGNNTGCGKDTKEHASLWINTSEKVNCKKNGCKNS' A
#
# COMPACT_ATOMS: atom_id res chain seq x y z
N MET A 1 8.31 0.44 -5.19
CA MET A 1 8.22 0.48 -3.71
C MET A 1 6.86 -0.02 -3.27
N ALA A 2 6.78 -0.66 -2.11
CA ALA A 2 5.54 -1.20 -1.58
C ALA A 2 5.29 -0.71 -0.15
N VAL A 3 4.01 -0.66 0.21
CA VAL A 3 3.56 -0.25 1.54
C VAL A 3 2.54 -1.26 2.04
N LYS A 4 2.75 -1.78 3.25
CA LYS A 4 1.89 -2.76 3.89
C LYS A 4 0.97 -2.07 4.87
N HIS A 5 -0.31 -2.38 4.76
CA HIS A 5 -1.31 -2.06 5.76
C HIS A 5 -1.26 -3.15 6.83
N THR A 6 -0.79 -2.81 8.02
CA THR A 6 -0.61 -3.77 9.12
C THR A 6 -1.89 -4.48 9.56
N PRO A 7 -3.08 -3.83 9.64
CA PRO A 7 -4.31 -4.50 10.08
C PRO A 7 -4.86 -5.52 9.08
N THR A 8 -4.65 -5.31 7.78
CA THR A 8 -5.17 -6.20 6.73
C THR A 8 -4.10 -7.09 6.12
N ALA A 9 -2.83 -6.89 6.46
CA ALA A 9 -1.65 -7.48 5.83
C ALA A 9 -1.60 -7.31 4.29
N ILE A 10 -2.34 -6.34 3.75
CA ILE A 10 -2.37 -6.06 2.31
C ILE A 10 -1.19 -5.16 1.97
N VAL A 11 -0.42 -5.57 0.98
CA VAL A 11 0.70 -4.85 0.41
C VAL A 11 0.21 -4.13 -0.85
N HIS A 12 0.28 -2.81 -0.80
CA HIS A 12 -0.08 -1.89 -1.88
C HIS A 12 1.17 -1.39 -2.61
N LYS A 13 0.98 -1.01 -3.88
CA LYS A 13 2.02 -0.31 -4.66
C LYS A 13 2.08 1.14 -4.20
N GLY A 14 3.23 1.59 -3.69
CA GLY A 14 3.39 2.95 -3.18
C GLY A 14 4.38 3.05 -2.02
N GLN A 15 4.33 4.19 -1.33
CA GLN A 15 5.15 4.52 -0.16
C GLN A 15 4.26 5.10 0.94
N LYS A 16 4.64 4.87 2.20
CA LYS A 16 4.02 5.52 3.35
C LYS A 16 4.14 7.05 3.24
N GLY A 17 3.05 7.75 3.52
CA GLY A 17 2.95 9.21 3.40
C GLY A 17 2.47 9.70 2.03
N ASN A 18 2.10 8.79 1.12
CA ASN A 18 1.53 9.08 -0.20
C ASN A 18 0.26 8.25 -0.47
N ASN A 19 -0.45 8.57 -1.54
CA ASN A 19 -1.50 7.70 -2.05
C ASN A 19 -0.90 6.48 -2.75
N THR A 20 -1.44 5.31 -2.44
CA THR A 20 -1.12 4.06 -3.16
C THR A 20 -1.65 4.12 -4.60
N GLY A 21 -1.10 3.27 -5.48
CA GLY A 21 -1.51 3.19 -6.89
C GLY A 21 -2.99 2.83 -7.11
N CYS A 22 -3.67 2.30 -6.09
CA CYS A 22 -5.09 1.97 -6.12
C CYS A 22 -5.96 2.95 -5.29
N GLY A 23 -5.40 4.12 -4.92
CA GLY A 23 -6.12 5.24 -4.33
C GLY A 23 -6.25 5.22 -2.80
N LYS A 24 -5.67 4.25 -2.09
CA LYS A 24 -5.60 4.28 -0.61
C LYS A 24 -4.66 5.40 -0.15
N ASP A 25 -5.14 6.29 0.70
CA ASP A 25 -4.29 7.26 1.40
C ASP A 25 -3.56 6.58 2.55
N THR A 26 -2.23 6.70 2.59
CA THR A 26 -1.39 6.18 3.68
C THR A 26 -0.99 7.24 4.70
N LYS A 27 -1.45 8.49 4.51
CA LYS A 27 -1.39 9.56 5.51
C LYS A 27 -2.45 9.36 6.57
N GLU A 28 -3.62 8.88 6.15
CA GLU A 28 -4.69 8.48 7.06
C GLU A 28 -4.23 7.27 7.89
N HIS A 29 -4.19 7.47 9.21
CA HIS A 29 -3.66 6.50 10.16
C HIS A 29 -2.25 5.98 9.78
N ALA A 30 -1.32 6.89 9.50
CA ALA A 30 0.05 6.57 9.08
C ALA A 30 0.76 5.50 9.94
N SER A 31 0.44 5.37 11.24
CA SER A 31 0.98 4.33 12.12
C SER A 31 0.61 2.90 11.69
N LEU A 32 -0.51 2.73 10.98
CA LEU A 32 -0.98 1.44 10.46
C LEU A 32 -0.27 1.05 9.15
N TRP A 33 0.51 1.96 8.56
CA TRP A 33 1.22 1.77 7.31
C TRP A 33 2.72 1.65 7.53
N ILE A 34 3.33 0.66 6.91
CA ILE A 34 4.78 0.43 6.93
C ILE A 34 5.30 0.29 5.51
N ASN A 35 6.46 0.88 5.23
CA ASN A 35 7.17 0.60 3.97
C ASN A 35 7.67 -0.85 4.02
N THR A 36 7.48 -1.59 2.93
CA THR A 36 7.90 -2.98 2.82
C THR A 36 8.53 -3.24 1.46
N SER A 37 9.37 -4.26 1.39
CA SER A 37 9.90 -4.85 0.16
C SER A 37 9.11 -6.09 -0.28
N GLU A 38 8.06 -6.47 0.45
CA GLU A 38 7.16 -7.56 0.06
C GLU A 38 6.48 -7.32 -1.29
N LYS A 39 6.11 -8.40 -1.98
CA LYS A 39 5.37 -8.32 -3.24
C LYS A 39 3.99 -7.71 -3.02
N VAL A 40 3.59 -6.82 -3.92
CA VAL A 40 2.24 -6.21 -3.93
C VAL A 40 1.19 -7.32 -4.09
N ASN A 41 0.36 -7.49 -3.07
CA ASN A 41 -0.72 -8.48 -3.05
C ASN A 41 -2.10 -7.85 -3.25
N CYS A 42 -2.19 -6.52 -3.26
CA CYS A 42 -3.42 -5.79 -3.53
C CYS A 42 -3.90 -6.09 -4.96
N LYS A 43 -5.10 -6.69 -5.08
CA LYS A 43 -5.73 -7.01 -6.37
C LYS A 43 -6.53 -5.86 -6.96
N LYS A 44 -6.60 -4.71 -6.28
CA LYS A 44 -7.36 -3.56 -6.75
C LYS A 44 -6.68 -2.94 -7.97
N ASN A 45 -7.49 -2.54 -8.95
CA ASN A 45 -7.02 -1.92 -10.18
C ASN A 45 -6.14 -0.69 -9.85
N GLY A 46 -4.99 -0.56 -10.51
CA GLY A 46 -3.97 0.48 -10.25
C GLY A 46 -2.84 0.05 -9.29
N CYS A 47 -3.07 -0.92 -8.40
CA CYS A 47 -2.00 -1.53 -7.60
C CYS A 47 -1.31 -2.68 -8.34
N LYS A 48 -2.09 -3.49 -9.09
CA LYS A 48 -1.57 -4.32 -10.19
C LYS A 48 -1.68 -3.50 -11.47
N ASN A 49 -0.57 -2.98 -11.96
CA ASN A 49 -0.47 -2.63 -13.37
C ASN A 49 -0.09 -3.93 -14.09
N SER A 50 -0.76 -4.17 -15.21
CA SER A 50 -0.65 -5.29 -16.16
C SER A 50 0.74 -5.90 -16.30
#